data_AF-A0A256I6Y7-F1
#
_entry.id   AF-A0A256I6Y7-F1
#
_cell.length_a   1.000
_cell.length_b   1.000
_cell.length_c   1.000
_cell.angle_alpha   90.00
_cell.angle_beta   90.00
_cell.angle_gamma   90.00
#
_symmetry.space_group_name_H-M   'P 1'
#
loop_
_entity.id
_entity.type
_entity.pdbx_description
1 polymer ?
#
loop_
_entity_poly.entity_id
_entity_poly.type
_entity_poly.pdbx_seq_one_letter_code
_entity_poly.pdbx_strand_id
1 'polypeptide(L)'
;MFERIPDGAETASAVYVLTRDQYERQQNLESGYQIDGEYTSIATELQDECEVDDRVLYPIHIESDELHKVGPDKLMEWFEEFVEGYLEIPFQTCKRYFSGNRSIHIHVPRFVKEHGRGELKELAESYCKETGAEFDCGIYSSKPLFRIPGVEHSKTGVRKIEFEGEWDKAVLAGKVQSGSDDTPESYADVLRDVFLSQPSLTVNSSQTVHNDRYRLFQNLDDEKSVLSFETAEPCIETPLIEKEEYPDQNRNVPKWAQYNDKEFSPYALATGGSRSVAVVEVKGSPFARRDKTIGNGSEPIHALIPAYFYGARGCAGREFTKENEHAPLQLSRYDYKNWDYEPGDRVVIIGGKSKRSIIFSVDSFQASDLGNSLTGEDGTRQSALDYLKNEGFDTGKAGKSESKSFTENNRRQTYSQSQSSGKSETKAARLQRLAEDDGIQLLGYTEVANVANRLLLIGGWTLAWDWLEEQYGAQFKPKRTWENLKEIIEYYDNIHVSIPPKPN
;
A
#
# COMPACT_ATOMS: atom_id res chain seq x y z
N MET A 1 -3.93 38.96 12.13
CA MET A 1 -5.40 38.85 11.97
C MET A 1 -5.60 38.02 10.71
N PHE A 2 -6.49 37.03 10.71
CA PHE A 2 -6.72 36.19 9.53
C PHE A 2 -7.65 36.92 8.57
N GLU A 3 -7.40 36.78 7.27
CA GLU A 3 -8.25 37.40 6.25
C GLU A 3 -9.61 36.71 6.21
N ARG A 4 -10.66 37.50 5.97
CA ARG A 4 -12.00 36.98 5.80
C ARG A 4 -12.09 36.23 4.47
N ILE A 5 -12.93 35.19 4.44
CA ILE A 5 -13.30 34.56 3.18
C ILE A 5 -13.94 35.62 2.28
N PRO A 6 -13.45 35.82 1.03
CA PRO A 6 -14.02 36.80 0.13
C PRO A 6 -15.50 36.51 -0.16
N ASP A 7 -16.29 37.56 -0.33
CA ASP A 7 -17.70 37.43 -0.70
C ASP A 7 -17.84 36.64 -2.02
N GLY A 8 -18.65 35.58 -2.00
CA GLY A 8 -18.88 34.72 -3.15
C GLY A 8 -17.82 33.63 -3.38
N ALA A 9 -16.81 33.50 -2.53
CA ALA A 9 -15.90 32.36 -2.60
C ALA A 9 -16.62 31.07 -2.18
N GLU A 10 -16.62 30.07 -3.08
CA GLU A 10 -17.26 28.78 -2.82
C GLU A 10 -16.26 27.71 -2.36
N THR A 11 -15.01 27.82 -2.81
CA THR A 11 -13.96 26.83 -2.60
C THR A 11 -12.70 27.45 -2.02
N ALA A 12 -11.91 26.61 -1.37
CA ALA A 12 -10.56 26.91 -0.89
C ALA A 12 -9.60 25.86 -1.45
N SER A 13 -8.33 26.26 -1.62
CA SER A 13 -7.26 25.38 -2.08
C SER A 13 -6.39 24.87 -0.93
N ALA A 14 -5.29 24.21 -1.28
CA ALA A 14 -4.20 23.91 -0.36
C ALA A 14 -3.61 25.18 0.28
N VAL A 15 -2.86 25.01 1.37
CA VAL A 15 -2.20 26.13 2.07
C VAL A 15 -0.80 26.31 1.51
N TYR A 16 -0.56 27.47 0.90
CA TYR A 16 0.73 27.85 0.31
C TYR A 16 1.52 28.74 1.27
N VAL A 17 2.69 28.29 1.72
CA VAL A 17 3.48 28.97 2.75
C VAL A 17 4.46 29.93 2.09
N LEU A 18 4.02 31.19 1.93
CA LEU A 18 4.83 32.24 1.30
C LEU A 18 6.00 32.69 2.18
N THR A 19 7.13 33.00 1.54
CA THR A 19 8.22 33.75 2.19
C THR A 19 7.81 35.21 2.39
N ARG A 20 8.58 35.94 3.20
CA ARG A 20 8.33 37.37 3.42
C ARG A 20 8.38 38.16 2.11
N ASP A 21 9.37 37.89 1.28
CA ASP A 21 9.56 38.58 -0.01
C ASP A 21 8.42 38.28 -0.97
N GLN A 22 7.97 37.03 -1.04
CA GLN A 22 6.81 36.62 -1.85
C GLN A 22 5.51 37.30 -1.40
N TYR A 23 5.28 37.37 -0.09
CA TYR A 23 4.14 38.08 0.49
C TYR A 23 4.18 39.58 0.15
N GLU A 24 5.33 40.24 0.33
CA GLU A 24 5.49 41.65 -0.01
C GLU A 24 5.32 41.91 -1.52
N ARG A 25 5.80 40.99 -2.37
CA ARG A 25 5.59 41.04 -3.83
C ARG A 25 4.10 41.07 -4.17
N GLN A 26 3.30 40.20 -3.55
CA GLN A 26 1.85 40.18 -3.75
C GLN A 26 1.16 41.46 -3.23
N GLN A 27 1.54 41.93 -2.03
CA GLN A 27 0.90 43.08 -1.39
C GLN A 27 1.19 44.42 -2.10
N ASN A 28 2.28 44.51 -2.84
CA ASN A 28 2.66 45.71 -3.59
C ASN A 28 1.92 45.83 -4.94
N LEU A 29 1.13 44.83 -5.34
CA LEU A 29 0.32 44.88 -6.55
C LEU A 29 -1.06 45.49 -6.25
N GLU A 30 -1.54 46.38 -7.13
CA GLU A 30 -2.92 46.88 -7.03
C GLU A 30 -3.94 45.81 -7.46
N SER A 31 -3.51 44.88 -8.31
CA SER A 31 -4.30 43.73 -8.76
C SER A 31 -3.41 42.51 -8.94
N GLY A 32 -3.92 41.34 -8.54
CA GLY A 32 -3.21 40.06 -8.67
C GLY A 32 -2.96 39.58 -10.11
N TYR A 33 -3.32 40.39 -11.12
CA TYR A 33 -3.08 40.15 -12.54
C TYR A 33 -2.04 41.11 -13.15
N GLN A 34 -1.50 42.04 -12.35
CA GLN A 34 -0.47 43.00 -12.78
C GLN A 34 0.93 42.39 -12.68
N ILE A 35 1.16 41.30 -13.41
CA ILE A 35 2.47 40.67 -13.49
C ILE A 35 2.93 40.57 -14.95
N ASP A 36 4.22 40.78 -15.17
CA ASP A 36 4.85 40.63 -16.47
C ASP A 36 5.51 39.25 -16.56
N GLY A 37 5.35 38.53 -17.67
CA GLY A 37 6.03 37.25 -17.89
C GLY A 37 5.10 36.14 -18.41
N GLU A 38 5.47 34.89 -18.10
CA GLU A 38 4.75 33.69 -18.55
C GLU A 38 3.45 33.42 -17.77
N TYR A 39 3.32 34.00 -16.58
CA TYR A 39 2.15 33.84 -15.72
C TYR A 39 1.12 34.94 -15.93
N THR A 40 -0.15 34.59 -15.79
CA THR A 40 -1.28 35.53 -15.91
C THR A 40 -1.76 36.07 -14.57
N SER A 41 -1.34 35.47 -13.45
CA SER A 41 -1.65 35.94 -12.09
C SER A 41 -0.53 35.63 -11.11
N ILE A 42 -0.28 36.59 -10.19
CA ILE A 42 0.68 36.43 -9.09
C ILE A 42 0.35 35.23 -8.21
N ALA A 43 -0.94 34.89 -8.08
CA ALA A 43 -1.37 33.76 -7.27
C ALA A 43 -0.85 32.44 -7.86
N THR A 44 -1.01 32.24 -9.17
CA THR A 44 -0.54 31.04 -9.86
C THR A 44 0.98 30.92 -9.77
N GLU A 45 1.70 32.00 -10.04
CA GLU A 45 3.16 32.04 -9.94
C GLU A 45 3.65 31.66 -8.54
N LEU A 46 3.07 32.28 -7.49
CA LEU A 46 3.44 31.99 -6.10
C LEU A 46 3.07 30.57 -5.68
N GLN A 47 1.96 30.03 -6.18
CA GLN A 47 1.57 28.64 -5.95
C GLN A 47 2.61 27.69 -6.55
N ASP A 48 3.00 27.91 -7.81
CA ASP A 48 4.00 27.09 -8.50
C ASP A 48 5.37 27.16 -7.81
N GLU A 49 5.81 28.36 -7.39
CA GLU A 49 7.03 28.52 -6.58
C GLU A 49 6.98 27.73 -5.26
N CYS A 50 5.83 27.71 -4.58
CA CYS A 50 5.68 26.94 -3.35
C CYS A 50 5.63 25.42 -3.62
N GLU A 51 4.99 24.98 -4.70
CA GLU A 51 4.95 23.55 -5.09
C GLU A 51 6.36 23.03 -5.42
N VAL A 52 7.16 23.82 -6.14
CA VAL A 52 8.57 23.50 -6.45
C VAL A 52 9.43 23.41 -5.19
N ASP A 53 9.20 24.32 -4.23
CA ASP A 53 9.98 24.37 -2.99
C ASP A 53 9.43 23.46 -1.87
N ASP A 54 8.41 22.62 -2.15
CA ASP A 54 7.73 21.77 -1.16
C ASP A 54 7.17 22.54 0.05
N ARG A 55 6.75 23.79 -0.18
CA ARG A 55 6.15 24.72 0.80
C ARG A 55 4.62 24.76 0.72
N VAL A 56 4.01 23.64 0.31
CA VAL A 56 2.57 23.50 0.21
C VAL A 56 2.08 22.42 1.17
N LEU A 57 1.00 22.73 1.87
CA LEU A 57 0.32 21.82 2.78
C LEU A 57 -1.08 21.52 2.22
N TYR A 58 -1.27 20.30 1.76
CA TYR A 58 -2.54 19.80 1.24
C TYR A 58 -3.34 19.19 2.39
N PRO A 59 -4.48 19.78 2.81
CA PRO A 59 -5.36 19.14 3.78
C PRO A 59 -5.85 17.80 3.21
N ILE A 60 -5.82 16.75 4.03
CA ILE A 60 -6.30 15.44 3.60
C ILE A 60 -7.83 15.43 3.69
N HIS A 61 -8.47 15.41 2.53
CA HIS A 61 -9.91 15.21 2.39
C HIS A 61 -10.17 13.91 1.64
N ILE A 62 -11.27 13.24 1.98
CA ILE A 62 -11.74 12.05 1.28
C ILE A 62 -13.20 12.29 0.91
N GLU A 63 -13.61 12.00 -0.32
CA GLU A 63 -14.99 12.16 -0.74
C GLU A 63 -15.48 11.00 -1.61
N SER A 64 -16.78 10.75 -1.56
CA SER A 64 -17.43 9.75 -2.40
C SER A 64 -18.84 10.19 -2.78
N ASP A 65 -19.11 10.15 -4.08
CA ASP A 65 -20.39 10.52 -4.70
C ASP A 65 -21.45 9.40 -4.70
N GLU A 66 -21.15 8.29 -4.01
CA GLU A 66 -21.95 7.07 -4.04
C GLU A 66 -23.04 6.99 -2.97
N LEU A 67 -23.33 8.09 -2.27
CA LEU A 67 -24.28 8.11 -1.14
C LEU A 67 -25.65 7.55 -1.52
N HIS A 68 -26.12 7.84 -2.72
CA HIS A 68 -27.41 7.36 -3.21
C HIS A 68 -27.39 5.92 -3.74
N LYS A 69 -26.21 5.39 -4.09
CA LYS A 69 -26.07 4.04 -4.66
C LYS A 69 -25.82 3.00 -3.58
N VAL A 70 -24.83 3.23 -2.71
CA VAL A 70 -24.42 2.26 -1.68
C VAL A 70 -24.99 2.57 -0.28
N GLY A 71 -25.46 3.80 -0.08
CA GLY A 71 -26.01 4.25 1.19
C GLY A 71 -24.94 4.78 2.16
N PRO A 72 -25.37 5.49 3.22
CA PRO A 72 -24.45 6.15 4.14
C PRO A 72 -23.64 5.15 4.96
N ASP A 73 -24.22 4.05 5.43
CA ASP A 73 -23.53 3.09 6.30
C ASP A 73 -22.32 2.48 5.59
N LYS A 74 -22.49 2.09 4.33
CA LYS A 74 -21.39 1.53 3.53
C LYS A 74 -20.32 2.56 3.20
N LEU A 75 -20.70 3.81 2.95
CA LEU A 75 -19.74 4.90 2.78
C LEU A 75 -18.94 5.14 4.05
N MET A 76 -19.59 5.16 5.21
CA MET A 76 -18.92 5.37 6.49
C MET A 76 -17.95 4.23 6.80
N GLU A 77 -18.32 2.97 6.53
CA GLU A 77 -17.43 1.80 6.61
C GLU A 77 -16.19 2.00 5.72
N TRP A 78 -16.39 2.44 4.47
CA TRP A 78 -15.27 2.67 3.56
C TRP A 78 -14.33 3.77 4.06
N PHE A 79 -14.88 4.88 4.57
CA PHE A 79 -14.07 5.98 5.08
C PHE A 79 -13.33 5.59 6.35
N GLU A 80 -13.98 4.88 7.28
CA GLU A 80 -13.38 4.41 8.51
C GLU A 80 -12.22 3.44 8.24
N GLU A 81 -12.44 2.43 7.40
CA GLU A 81 -11.41 1.46 7.03
C GLU A 81 -10.21 2.14 6.35
N PHE A 82 -10.43 3.10 5.46
CA PHE A 82 -9.32 3.83 4.82
C PHE A 82 -8.57 4.72 5.81
N VAL A 83 -9.28 5.47 6.65
CA VAL A 83 -8.65 6.41 7.59
C VAL A 83 -7.89 5.67 8.70
N GLU A 84 -8.48 4.62 9.27
CA GLU A 84 -7.83 3.88 10.35
C GLU A 84 -6.82 2.86 9.84
N GLY A 85 -7.15 2.16 8.75
CA GLY A 85 -6.33 1.06 8.22
C GLY A 85 -5.20 1.50 7.30
N TYR A 86 -5.40 2.55 6.49
CA TYR A 86 -4.41 2.99 5.50
C TYR A 86 -3.69 4.28 5.91
N LEU A 87 -4.37 5.19 6.61
CA LEU A 87 -3.75 6.44 7.09
C LEU A 87 -3.31 6.36 8.56
N GLU A 88 -3.68 5.30 9.29
CA GLU A 88 -3.39 5.09 10.71
C GLU A 88 -3.86 6.24 11.62
N ILE A 89 -4.99 6.85 11.27
CA ILE A 89 -5.59 7.97 12.01
C ILE A 89 -6.90 7.49 12.64
N PRO A 90 -7.20 7.80 13.91
CA PRO A 90 -8.47 7.37 14.49
C PRO A 90 -9.65 8.12 13.84
N PHE A 91 -10.62 7.40 13.29
CA PHE A 91 -11.67 7.98 12.45
C PHE A 91 -12.62 8.91 13.20
N GLN A 92 -12.78 8.71 14.51
CA GLN A 92 -13.53 9.62 15.39
C GLN A 92 -12.93 11.03 15.47
N THR A 93 -11.68 11.21 15.03
CA THR A 93 -11.03 12.52 15.01
C THR A 93 -11.36 13.34 13.75
N CYS A 94 -11.98 12.71 12.75
CA CYS A 94 -12.32 13.36 11.50
C CYS A 94 -13.64 14.13 11.59
N LYS A 95 -13.72 15.24 10.84
CA LYS A 95 -14.98 15.97 10.63
C LYS A 95 -15.69 15.43 9.40
N ARG A 96 -17.02 15.35 9.47
CA ARG A 96 -17.85 14.68 8.45
C ARG A 96 -18.87 15.67 7.93
N TYR A 97 -18.93 15.78 6.61
CA TYR A 97 -19.81 16.75 5.95
C TYR A 97 -20.68 16.07 4.90
N PHE A 98 -21.96 16.39 4.92
CA PHE A 98 -22.82 16.16 3.79
C PHE A 98 -22.59 17.26 2.75
N SER A 99 -22.42 16.87 1.49
CA SER A 99 -22.19 17.81 0.39
C SER A 99 -23.42 18.65 0.02
N GLY A 100 -24.58 18.42 0.61
CA GLY A 100 -25.82 19.05 0.15
C GLY A 100 -26.41 18.42 -1.12
N ASN A 101 -25.84 17.32 -1.60
CA ASN A 101 -26.40 16.57 -2.73
C ASN A 101 -26.21 15.05 -2.57
N ARG A 102 -25.17 14.49 -3.19
CA ARG A 102 -24.97 13.03 -3.30
C ARG A 102 -23.68 12.52 -2.67
N SER A 103 -22.95 13.39 -1.97
CA SER A 103 -21.59 13.09 -1.53
C SER A 103 -21.42 13.30 -0.04
N ILE A 104 -20.55 12.50 0.56
CA ILE A 104 -20.04 12.71 1.92
C ILE A 104 -18.57 13.05 1.78
N HIS A 105 -18.13 14.07 2.52
CA HIS A 105 -16.74 14.51 2.58
C HIS A 105 -16.23 14.31 4.01
N ILE A 106 -15.07 13.68 4.13
CA ILE A 106 -14.35 13.48 5.38
C ILE A 106 -13.15 14.42 5.37
N HIS A 107 -13.06 15.25 6.40
CA HIS A 107 -11.90 16.10 6.62
C HIS A 107 -11.04 15.44 7.69
N VAL A 108 -9.86 14.97 7.28
CA VAL A 108 -8.91 14.29 8.13
C VAL A 108 -7.98 15.33 8.77
N PRO A 109 -7.68 15.25 10.08
CA PRO A 109 -6.84 16.23 10.76
C PRO A 109 -5.34 16.03 10.46
N ARG A 110 -4.98 15.95 9.18
CA ARG A 110 -3.61 15.82 8.66
C ARG A 110 -3.44 16.61 7.38
N PHE A 111 -2.21 17.03 7.13
CA PHE A 111 -1.73 17.53 5.85
C PHE A 111 -0.87 16.49 5.16
N VAL A 112 -0.70 16.61 3.86
CA VAL A 112 0.38 15.99 3.09
C VAL A 112 1.16 17.09 2.36
N LYS A 113 2.47 16.93 2.20
CA LYS A 113 3.31 17.81 1.38
C LYS A 113 3.24 17.45 -0.11
N GLU A 114 3.82 18.28 -0.98
CA GLU A 114 3.71 18.06 -2.44
C GLU A 114 4.32 16.72 -2.85
N HIS A 115 5.48 16.35 -2.29
CA HIS A 115 6.10 15.06 -2.58
C HIS A 115 5.26 13.85 -2.15
N GLY A 116 4.46 13.96 -1.09
CA GLY A 116 3.61 12.88 -0.58
C GLY A 116 2.23 12.82 -1.25
N ARG A 117 1.82 13.86 -1.99
CA ARG A 117 0.49 13.96 -2.61
C ARG A 117 0.22 12.81 -3.60
N GLY A 118 1.22 12.47 -4.41
CA GLY A 118 1.14 11.35 -5.37
C GLY A 118 0.94 10.02 -4.66
N GLU A 119 1.63 9.80 -3.55
CA GLU A 119 1.52 8.57 -2.75
C GLU A 119 0.15 8.45 -2.09
N LEU A 120 -0.39 9.54 -1.53
CA LEU A 120 -1.76 9.58 -1.02
C LEU A 120 -2.79 9.19 -2.09
N LYS A 121 -2.61 9.71 -3.31
CA LYS A 121 -3.48 9.36 -4.44
C LYS A 121 -3.39 7.87 -4.78
N GLU A 122 -2.18 7.34 -4.91
CA GLU A 122 -1.96 5.92 -5.19
C GLU A 122 -2.53 5.01 -4.09
N LEU A 123 -2.41 5.44 -2.83
CA LEU A 123 -2.96 4.72 -1.68
C LEU A 123 -4.48 4.65 -1.75
N ALA A 124 -5.14 5.78 -2.02
CA ALA A 124 -6.60 5.83 -2.18
C ALA A 124 -7.10 5.02 -3.40
N GLU A 125 -6.40 5.10 -4.53
CA GLU A 125 -6.73 4.31 -5.72
C GLU A 125 -6.53 2.80 -5.48
N SER A 126 -5.48 2.43 -4.75
CA SER A 126 -5.22 1.05 -4.37
C SER A 126 -6.32 0.52 -3.46
N TYR A 127 -6.71 1.28 -2.43
CA TYR A 127 -7.82 0.95 -1.57
C TYR A 127 -9.13 0.73 -2.35
N CYS A 128 -9.50 1.69 -3.23
CA CYS A 128 -10.68 1.57 -4.08
C CYS A 128 -10.68 0.28 -4.92
N LYS A 129 -9.52 -0.07 -5.47
CA LYS A 129 -9.35 -1.29 -6.28
C LYS A 129 -9.43 -2.57 -5.46
N GLU A 130 -9.00 -2.54 -4.20
CA GLU A 130 -8.95 -3.70 -3.30
C GLU A 130 -10.30 -4.01 -2.67
N THR A 131 -11.02 -2.98 -2.23
CA THR A 131 -12.28 -3.11 -1.49
C THR A 131 -13.52 -2.90 -2.36
N GLY A 132 -13.34 -2.36 -3.57
CA GLY A 132 -14.44 -1.92 -4.42
C GLY A 132 -15.04 -0.59 -3.97
N ALA A 133 -14.38 0.15 -3.07
CA ALA A 133 -14.77 1.51 -2.73
C ALA A 133 -14.65 2.44 -3.94
N GLU A 134 -15.48 3.48 -3.97
CA GLU A 134 -15.49 4.49 -5.04
C GLU A 134 -15.24 5.88 -4.43
N PHE A 135 -13.97 6.20 -4.16
CA PHE A 135 -13.56 7.56 -3.77
C PHE A 135 -13.28 8.43 -4.99
N ASP A 136 -13.52 9.74 -4.88
CA ASP A 136 -13.02 10.69 -5.87
C ASP A 136 -11.52 10.95 -5.63
N CYS A 137 -10.67 10.10 -6.19
CA CYS A 137 -9.22 10.28 -6.13
C CYS A 137 -8.72 11.47 -6.98
N GLY A 138 -9.59 12.11 -7.76
CA GLY A 138 -9.28 13.31 -8.55
C GLY A 138 -8.91 14.51 -7.67
N ILE A 139 -9.42 14.54 -6.43
CA ILE A 139 -9.14 15.60 -5.46
C ILE A 139 -7.67 15.67 -5.01
N TYR A 140 -6.88 14.65 -5.29
CA TYR A 140 -5.44 14.62 -5.01
C TYR A 140 -4.59 15.12 -6.18
N SER A 141 -5.20 15.74 -7.19
CA SER A 141 -4.48 16.46 -8.25
C SER A 141 -3.83 17.74 -7.73
N SER A 142 -2.92 18.33 -8.51
CA SER A 142 -2.31 19.61 -8.16
C SER A 142 -3.37 20.72 -8.08
N LYS A 143 -3.13 21.70 -7.21
CA LYS A 143 -4.05 22.83 -6.96
C LYS A 143 -5.51 22.40 -6.73
N PRO A 144 -5.77 21.48 -5.79
CA PRO A 144 -7.11 20.97 -5.56
C PRO A 144 -7.99 22.07 -4.97
N LEU A 145 -9.28 22.02 -5.28
CA LEU A 145 -10.29 22.95 -4.78
C LEU A 145 -11.33 22.19 -3.98
N PHE A 146 -11.54 22.61 -2.75
CA PHE A 146 -12.49 22.00 -1.84
C PHE A 146 -13.56 23.01 -1.47
N ARG A 147 -14.82 22.61 -1.51
CA ARG A 147 -15.90 23.50 -1.10
C ARG A 147 -15.89 23.72 0.40
N ILE A 148 -16.00 24.99 0.78
CA ILE A 148 -15.96 25.48 2.16
C ILE A 148 -17.25 25.02 2.90
N PRO A 149 -17.16 24.58 4.17
CA PRO A 149 -18.34 24.31 5.00
C PRO A 149 -19.31 25.49 5.05
N GLY A 150 -20.62 25.23 5.12
CA GLY A 150 -21.66 26.28 5.12
C GLY A 150 -21.99 26.86 3.74
N VAL A 151 -21.15 26.67 2.70
CA VAL A 151 -21.44 27.13 1.34
C VAL A 151 -22.52 26.27 0.66
N GLU A 152 -23.46 26.93 -0.02
CA GLU A 152 -24.53 26.28 -0.77
C GLU A 152 -24.02 25.49 -1.97
N HIS A 153 -24.59 24.31 -2.19
CA HIS A 153 -24.36 23.53 -3.39
C HIS A 153 -25.07 24.20 -4.58
N SER A 154 -24.32 24.60 -5.61
CA SER A 154 -24.84 25.32 -6.78
C SER A 154 -26.08 24.69 -7.44
N LYS A 155 -26.18 23.35 -7.44
CA LYS A 155 -27.33 22.63 -8.03
C LYS A 155 -28.55 22.48 -7.12
N THR A 156 -28.39 22.48 -5.80
CA THR A 156 -29.47 22.12 -4.86
C THR A 156 -29.82 23.25 -3.90
N GLY A 157 -28.97 24.27 -3.76
CA GLY A 157 -29.09 25.33 -2.77
C GLY A 157 -28.86 24.84 -1.33
N VAL A 158 -28.54 23.55 -1.14
CA VAL A 158 -28.31 22.99 0.19
C VAL A 158 -26.86 23.23 0.60
N ARG A 159 -26.66 23.79 1.79
CA ARG A 159 -25.33 24.05 2.35
C ARG A 159 -24.56 22.76 2.61
N LYS A 160 -23.22 22.86 2.59
CA LYS A 160 -22.34 21.78 3.08
C LYS A 160 -22.44 21.74 4.61
N ILE A 161 -23.07 20.69 5.14
CA ILE A 161 -23.51 20.60 6.55
C ILE A 161 -22.66 19.58 7.29
N GLU A 162 -22.21 19.93 8.48
CA GLU A 162 -21.50 19.00 9.37
C GLU A 162 -22.48 18.03 10.04
N PHE A 163 -22.09 16.78 10.23
CA PHE A 163 -22.84 15.83 11.05
C PHE A 163 -21.91 15.01 11.94
N GLU A 164 -22.43 14.62 13.10
CA GLU A 164 -21.73 13.80 14.10
C GLU A 164 -22.37 12.42 14.18
N GLY A 165 -21.56 11.39 14.44
CA GLY A 165 -22.07 10.04 14.66
C GLY A 165 -22.60 9.36 13.41
N GLU A 166 -23.66 8.55 13.58
CA GLU A 166 -24.35 7.83 12.52
C GLU A 166 -25.14 8.79 11.61
N TRP A 167 -25.31 8.40 10.36
CA TRP A 167 -26.05 9.19 9.40
C TRP A 167 -27.55 9.21 9.70
N ASP A 168 -28.09 10.39 10.05
CA ASP A 168 -29.52 10.58 10.25
C ASP A 168 -30.09 11.68 9.31
N LYS A 169 -30.94 11.24 8.38
CA LYS A 169 -31.64 12.13 7.43
C LYS A 169 -32.55 13.14 8.11
N ALA A 170 -33.18 12.79 9.24
CA ALA A 170 -34.07 13.69 9.96
C ALA A 170 -33.29 14.80 10.65
N VAL A 171 -32.13 14.47 11.24
CA VAL A 171 -31.21 15.45 11.83
C VAL A 171 -30.67 16.40 10.77
N LEU A 172 -30.22 15.88 9.63
CA LEU A 172 -29.77 16.69 8.50
C LEU A 172 -30.87 17.59 7.94
N ALA A 173 -32.09 17.07 7.76
CA ALA A 173 -33.23 17.86 7.32
C ALA A 173 -33.57 19.00 8.32
N GLY A 174 -33.44 18.72 9.62
CA GLY A 174 -33.57 19.73 10.67
C GLY A 174 -32.51 20.83 10.54
N LYS A 175 -31.24 20.48 10.33
CA LYS A 175 -30.14 21.44 10.12
C LYS A 175 -30.32 22.29 8.86
N VAL A 176 -30.82 21.69 7.77
CA VAL A 176 -31.15 22.41 6.54
C VAL A 176 -32.25 23.45 6.79
N GLN A 177 -33.27 23.12 7.60
CA GLN A 177 -34.37 24.02 7.91
C GLN A 177 -34.01 25.12 8.91
N SER A 178 -33.14 24.84 9.89
CA SER A 178 -32.69 25.81 10.90
C SER A 178 -31.69 26.81 10.34
N GLY A 179 -30.98 26.47 9.26
CA GLY A 179 -29.90 27.30 8.71
C GLY A 179 -28.71 27.45 9.66
N SER A 180 -28.52 26.48 10.57
CA SER A 180 -27.63 26.61 11.73
C SER A 180 -26.13 26.51 11.45
N ASP A 181 -25.74 26.07 10.25
CA ASP A 181 -24.33 26.02 9.86
C ASP A 181 -23.99 27.31 9.10
N ASP A 182 -23.42 28.27 9.83
CA ASP A 182 -22.91 29.52 9.28
C ASP A 182 -21.60 29.29 8.53
N THR A 183 -21.43 30.01 7.42
CA THR A 183 -20.17 30.03 6.69
C THR A 183 -19.08 30.58 7.61
N PRO A 184 -17.92 29.91 7.73
CA PRO A 184 -16.82 30.35 8.59
C PRO A 184 -16.31 31.73 8.15
N GLU A 185 -15.90 32.57 9.11
CA GLU A 185 -15.42 33.94 8.81
C GLU A 185 -14.09 33.92 8.02
N SER A 186 -13.20 32.97 8.31
CA SER A 186 -11.92 32.79 7.64
C SER A 186 -11.63 31.32 7.34
N TYR A 187 -10.81 31.04 6.33
CA TYR A 187 -10.37 29.67 6.06
C TYR A 187 -9.54 29.09 7.22
N ALA A 188 -8.87 29.96 7.99
CA ALA A 188 -8.20 29.56 9.21
C ALA A 188 -9.16 28.99 10.25
N ASP A 189 -10.42 29.44 10.30
CA ASP A 189 -11.40 28.88 11.23
C ASP A 189 -11.79 27.44 10.85
N VAL A 190 -11.88 27.14 9.55
CA VAL A 190 -12.05 25.75 9.05
C VAL A 190 -10.90 24.87 9.51
N LEU A 191 -9.66 25.33 9.29
CA LEU A 191 -8.48 24.57 9.68
C LEU A 191 -8.39 24.42 11.22
N ARG A 192 -8.79 25.43 12.00
CA ARG A 192 -8.83 25.27 13.46
C ARG A 192 -9.84 24.23 13.92
N ASP A 193 -11.05 24.25 13.36
CA ASP A 193 -12.10 23.31 13.77
C ASP A 193 -11.69 21.85 13.47
N VAL A 194 -11.05 21.61 12.33
CA VAL A 194 -10.55 20.27 11.98
C VAL A 194 -9.32 19.87 12.80
N PHE A 195 -8.34 20.75 12.97
CA PHE A 195 -7.01 20.37 13.51
C PHE A 195 -6.82 20.63 15.00
N LEU A 196 -7.42 21.69 15.56
CA LEU A 196 -7.24 22.08 16.98
C LEU A 196 -8.29 21.48 17.91
N SER A 197 -9.34 20.84 17.38
CA SER A 197 -10.31 20.07 18.17
C SER A 197 -9.71 18.77 18.75
N GLN A 198 -8.46 18.42 18.39
CA GLN A 198 -7.81 17.16 18.75
C GLN A 198 -6.70 17.35 19.81
N PRO A 199 -6.91 16.91 21.07
CA PRO A 199 -5.91 17.04 22.13
C PRO A 199 -4.60 16.31 21.84
N SER A 200 -4.65 15.23 21.06
CA SER A 200 -3.48 14.42 20.67
C SER A 200 -2.54 15.14 19.68
N LEU A 201 -3.04 16.15 18.97
CA LEU A 201 -2.29 16.92 17.97
C LEU A 201 -1.82 18.27 18.51
N THR A 202 -2.34 18.70 19.65
CA THR A 202 -1.86 19.90 20.34
C THR A 202 -0.65 19.56 21.20
N VAL A 203 0.51 20.17 20.93
CA VAL A 203 1.66 20.12 21.85
C VAL A 203 1.20 20.61 23.22
N ASN A 204 1.49 19.84 24.28
CA ASN A 204 1.26 20.20 25.69
C ASN A 204 2.06 21.47 26.07
N SER A 205 1.63 22.63 25.57
CA SER A 205 2.13 23.92 26.03
C SER A 205 1.45 24.20 27.36
N SER A 206 2.12 23.75 28.42
CA SER A 206 1.90 24.25 29.76
C SER A 206 2.33 25.72 29.80
N GLN A 207 1.55 26.64 29.21
CA GLN A 207 1.50 28.07 29.54
C GLN A 207 0.62 28.89 28.58
N THR A 208 -0.25 29.69 29.21
CA THR A 208 -0.92 30.90 28.72
C THR A 208 -2.06 30.78 27.69
N VAL A 209 -3.27 31.05 28.20
CA VAL A 209 -4.57 31.26 27.55
C VAL A 209 -4.58 32.43 26.52
N HIS A 210 -3.42 33.00 26.17
CA HIS A 210 -3.34 34.26 25.43
C HIS A 210 -2.80 34.18 24.00
N ASN A 211 -2.55 32.99 23.42
CA ASN A 211 -1.99 32.91 22.06
C ASN A 211 -2.62 31.86 21.13
N ASP A 212 -3.93 31.63 21.25
CA ASP A 212 -4.70 30.70 20.42
C ASP A 212 -4.56 30.94 18.90
N ARG A 213 -4.29 32.20 18.51
CA ARG A 213 -4.13 32.59 17.10
C ARG A 213 -2.89 32.00 16.42
N TYR A 214 -1.81 31.73 17.18
CA TYR A 214 -0.56 31.21 16.62
C TYR A 214 -0.43 29.69 16.76
N ARG A 215 -1.32 29.03 17.52
CA ARG A 215 -1.32 27.58 17.70
C ARG A 215 -1.55 26.81 16.41
N LEU A 216 -2.38 27.34 15.50
CA LEU A 216 -2.55 26.75 14.17
C LEU A 216 -1.18 26.67 13.47
N PHE A 217 -0.45 27.79 13.37
CA PHE A 217 0.84 27.86 12.68
C PHE A 217 1.97 27.06 13.34
N GLN A 218 1.95 26.88 14.66
CA GLN A 218 2.91 26.01 15.35
C GLN A 218 2.71 24.54 14.99
N ASN A 219 1.51 24.17 14.53
CA ASN A 219 1.10 22.81 14.22
C ASN A 219 0.80 22.60 12.72
N LEU A 220 1.13 23.53 11.82
CA LEU A 220 0.82 23.37 10.38
C LEU A 220 1.92 22.57 9.64
N ASP A 221 3.11 22.44 10.22
CA ASP A 221 4.26 21.74 9.62
C ASP A 221 5.03 20.89 10.67
N ASP A 222 4.33 20.45 11.73
CA ASP A 222 4.88 19.51 12.71
C ASP A 222 4.72 18.07 12.18
N GLU A 223 5.64 17.17 12.53
CA GLU A 223 5.57 15.73 12.20
C GLU A 223 4.23 15.11 12.66
N LYS A 224 3.59 15.70 13.67
CA LYS A 224 2.27 15.26 14.15
C LYS A 224 1.10 15.65 13.25
N SER A 225 1.26 16.72 12.47
CA SER A 225 0.22 17.27 11.60
C SER A 225 0.40 16.90 10.14
N VAL A 226 1.63 16.64 9.73
CA VAL A 226 1.97 16.25 8.36
C VAL A 226 2.10 14.73 8.32
N LEU A 227 1.25 14.09 7.52
CA LEU A 227 1.40 12.69 7.19
C LEU A 227 2.60 12.55 6.26
N SER A 228 3.71 12.06 6.80
CA SER A 228 4.82 11.54 6.01
C SER A 228 4.48 10.12 5.64
N PHE A 229 4.34 9.86 4.35
CA PHE A 229 4.60 8.52 3.87
C PHE A 229 6.10 8.30 4.04
N GLU A 230 6.50 7.20 4.68
CA GLU A 230 7.90 6.77 4.58
C GLU A 230 8.18 6.74 3.09
N THR A 231 9.01 7.68 2.62
CA THR A 231 9.46 7.69 1.24
C THR A 231 9.90 6.27 0.99
N ALA A 232 9.14 5.57 0.14
CA ALA A 232 9.51 4.24 -0.24
C ALA A 232 10.95 4.39 -0.70
N GLU A 233 11.86 3.78 0.05
CA GLU A 233 13.26 3.71 -0.30
C GLU A 233 13.36 3.41 -1.80
N PRO A 234 14.31 4.10 -2.46
CA PRO A 234 14.19 4.65 -3.79
C PRO A 234 13.58 3.66 -4.76
N CYS A 235 12.74 4.16 -5.68
CA CYS A 235 12.52 3.56 -6.99
C CYS A 235 13.85 2.94 -7.41
N ILE A 236 13.93 1.59 -7.38
CA ILE A 236 15.18 0.83 -7.31
C ILE A 236 16.22 1.54 -8.17
N GLU A 237 17.28 2.07 -7.55
CA GLU A 237 18.35 2.75 -8.26
C GLU A 237 18.74 1.83 -9.40
N THR A 238 18.47 2.23 -10.64
CA THR A 238 18.59 1.36 -11.81
C THR A 238 20.04 0.91 -11.87
N PRO A 239 20.40 -0.35 -11.53
CA PRO A 239 21.77 -0.76 -11.70
C PRO A 239 21.98 -0.82 -13.21
N LEU A 240 22.90 0.00 -13.70
CA LEU A 240 23.35 0.07 -15.10
C LEU A 240 24.08 -1.25 -15.45
N ILE A 241 23.34 -2.36 -15.52
CA ILE A 241 23.79 -3.67 -16.01
C ILE A 241 22.97 -4.05 -17.25
N GLU A 242 22.58 -3.07 -18.04
CA GLU A 242 22.22 -3.26 -19.44
C GLU A 242 23.52 -3.09 -20.22
N LYS A 243 24.18 -4.20 -20.57
CA LYS A 243 25.30 -4.15 -21.50
C LYS A 243 24.71 -4.25 -22.89
N GLU A 244 24.79 -3.16 -23.65
CA GLU A 244 24.32 -3.11 -25.04
C GLU A 244 25.00 -4.18 -25.92
N GLU A 245 26.25 -4.54 -25.60
CA GLU A 245 27.03 -5.52 -26.36
C GLU A 245 26.90 -6.94 -25.81
N TYR A 246 26.59 -7.89 -26.71
CA TYR A 246 26.58 -9.32 -26.42
C TYR A 246 28.01 -9.81 -26.11
N PRO A 247 28.25 -10.65 -25.08
CA PRO A 247 29.59 -11.01 -24.66
C PRO A 247 30.33 -11.91 -25.67
N ASP A 248 31.58 -11.59 -25.99
CA ASP A 248 32.46 -12.44 -26.83
C ASP A 248 32.83 -13.79 -26.18
N GLN A 249 32.74 -13.87 -24.84
CA GLN A 249 33.09 -15.07 -24.08
C GLN A 249 31.83 -15.80 -23.60
N ASN A 250 31.66 -17.07 -24.03
CA ASN A 250 30.51 -17.91 -23.67
C ASN A 250 30.23 -17.99 -22.16
N ARG A 251 31.25 -17.95 -21.30
CA ARG A 251 31.08 -17.97 -19.83
C ARG A 251 30.33 -16.76 -19.26
N ASN A 252 30.29 -15.64 -19.98
CA ASN A 252 29.63 -14.41 -19.56
C ASN A 252 28.19 -14.31 -20.09
N VAL A 253 27.80 -15.17 -21.03
CA VAL A 253 26.46 -15.21 -21.63
C VAL A 253 25.37 -15.45 -20.57
N PRO A 254 25.50 -16.41 -19.64
CA PRO A 254 24.51 -16.61 -18.56
C PRO A 254 24.22 -15.34 -17.74
N LYS A 255 25.29 -14.63 -17.34
CA LYS A 255 25.17 -13.40 -16.55
C LYS A 255 24.59 -12.25 -17.39
N TRP A 256 24.90 -12.18 -18.67
CA TRP A 256 24.32 -11.18 -19.57
C TRP A 256 22.82 -11.42 -19.78
N ALA A 257 22.43 -12.66 -20.05
CA ALA A 257 21.05 -13.07 -20.32
C ALA A 257 20.10 -12.78 -19.14
N GLN A 258 20.55 -12.96 -17.89
CA GLN A 258 19.82 -12.60 -16.67
C GLN A 258 19.27 -11.17 -16.65
N TYR A 259 19.94 -10.23 -17.33
CA TYR A 259 19.56 -8.82 -17.35
C TYR A 259 19.04 -8.34 -18.69
N ASN A 260 19.42 -8.98 -19.81
CA ASN A 260 19.19 -8.43 -21.16
C ASN A 260 18.17 -9.22 -21.99
N ASP A 261 18.02 -10.54 -21.77
CA ASP A 261 17.09 -11.37 -22.53
C ASP A 261 15.62 -10.96 -22.33
N LYS A 262 14.74 -11.51 -23.18
CA LYS A 262 13.30 -11.28 -23.09
C LYS A 262 12.79 -11.85 -21.77
N GLU A 263 12.17 -10.98 -20.97
CA GLU A 263 11.63 -11.30 -19.67
C GLU A 263 10.46 -12.30 -19.76
N PHE A 264 10.31 -13.11 -18.71
CA PHE A 264 9.09 -13.89 -18.49
C PHE A 264 8.19 -13.19 -17.48
N SER A 265 6.91 -13.03 -17.82
CA SER A 265 5.91 -12.43 -16.94
C SER A 265 4.83 -13.46 -16.58
N PRO A 266 4.69 -13.84 -15.29
CA PRO A 266 3.64 -14.76 -14.86
C PRO A 266 2.20 -14.26 -15.13
N TYR A 267 2.03 -12.97 -15.44
CA TYR A 267 0.70 -12.35 -15.62
C TYR A 267 0.36 -12.15 -17.09
N ALA A 268 1.33 -12.31 -17.99
CA ALA A 268 1.13 -12.02 -19.41
C ALA A 268 0.07 -12.93 -20.02
N LEU A 269 -0.86 -12.32 -20.75
CA LEU A 269 -1.91 -12.99 -21.52
C LEU A 269 -2.82 -13.92 -20.68
N ALA A 270 -2.90 -13.70 -19.36
CA ALA A 270 -3.80 -14.43 -18.49
C ALA A 270 -5.25 -13.94 -18.69
N THR A 271 -6.14 -14.83 -19.08
CA THR A 271 -7.59 -14.55 -19.24
C THR A 271 -8.41 -15.49 -18.36
N GLY A 272 -9.47 -14.97 -17.72
CA GLY A 272 -10.30 -15.74 -16.80
C GLY A 272 -9.51 -16.34 -15.62
N GLY A 273 -9.73 -17.63 -15.33
CA GLY A 273 -9.06 -18.38 -14.25
C GLY A 273 -7.77 -19.10 -14.66
N SER A 274 -7.21 -18.79 -15.83
CA SER A 274 -5.95 -19.40 -16.28
C SER A 274 -4.76 -18.90 -15.45
N ARG A 275 -3.85 -19.82 -15.10
CA ARG A 275 -2.66 -19.53 -14.31
C ARG A 275 -1.39 -19.89 -15.08
N SER A 276 -0.36 -19.08 -14.96
CA SER A 276 0.99 -19.44 -15.39
C SER A 276 1.73 -20.12 -14.24
N VAL A 277 2.79 -20.85 -14.57
CA VAL A 277 3.71 -21.39 -13.57
C VAL A 277 5.13 -21.11 -14.03
N ALA A 278 5.97 -20.61 -13.14
CA ALA A 278 7.40 -20.44 -13.35
C ALA A 278 8.16 -21.04 -12.17
N VAL A 279 9.24 -21.75 -12.46
CA VAL A 279 10.15 -22.34 -11.49
C VAL A 279 11.51 -21.71 -11.72
N VAL A 280 11.98 -20.94 -10.75
CA VAL A 280 13.14 -20.08 -10.92
C VAL A 280 14.11 -20.20 -9.76
N GLU A 281 15.39 -20.02 -10.04
CA GLU A 281 16.41 -19.66 -9.06
C GLU A 281 16.72 -18.16 -9.19
N VAL A 282 16.62 -17.42 -8.08
CA VAL A 282 16.99 -16.01 -8.01
C VAL A 282 18.51 -15.89 -8.12
N LYS A 283 19.02 -15.08 -9.05
CA LYS A 283 20.47 -14.92 -9.29
C LYS A 283 21.03 -13.60 -8.79
N GLY A 284 20.19 -12.65 -8.39
CA GLY A 284 20.62 -11.35 -7.93
C GLY A 284 19.46 -10.44 -7.51
N SER A 285 19.80 -9.19 -7.19
CA SER A 285 18.85 -8.17 -6.77
C SER A 285 17.96 -7.68 -7.93
N PRO A 286 16.78 -7.12 -7.63
CA PRO A 286 15.90 -6.56 -8.64
C PRO A 286 16.54 -5.40 -9.38
N PHE A 287 15.98 -5.12 -10.55
CA PHE A 287 16.30 -3.97 -11.37
C PHE A 287 15.05 -3.53 -12.16
N ALA A 288 15.12 -2.36 -12.79
CA ALA A 288 14.09 -1.86 -13.70
C ALA A 288 14.73 -1.50 -15.05
N ARG A 289 13.95 -1.48 -16.13
CA ARG A 289 14.37 -0.90 -17.43
C ARG A 289 13.55 0.36 -17.70
N ARG A 290 14.20 1.48 -18.04
CA ARG A 290 13.51 2.78 -18.26
C ARG A 290 12.45 2.71 -19.35
N ASP A 291 12.70 1.92 -20.40
CA ASP A 291 11.89 1.95 -21.63
C ASP A 291 10.90 0.80 -21.75
N LYS A 292 10.72 0.00 -20.69
CA LYS A 292 9.78 -1.14 -20.71
C LYS A 292 8.60 -0.91 -19.78
N THR A 293 7.42 -1.20 -20.31
CA THR A 293 6.15 -1.13 -19.60
C THR A 293 5.53 -2.51 -19.39
N ILE A 294 4.58 -2.61 -18.47
CA ILE A 294 3.86 -3.86 -18.19
C ILE A 294 2.86 -4.15 -19.32
N GLY A 295 3.17 -5.13 -20.16
CA GLY A 295 2.30 -5.51 -21.29
C GLY A 295 2.22 -4.40 -22.34
N ASN A 296 1.00 -4.02 -22.76
CA ASN A 296 0.74 -2.91 -23.69
C ASN A 296 0.41 -1.59 -22.96
N GLY A 297 0.65 -1.50 -21.65
CA GLY A 297 0.32 -0.32 -20.84
C GLY A 297 1.36 0.79 -20.89
N SER A 298 1.05 1.92 -20.26
CA SER A 298 1.98 3.04 -19.98
C SER A 298 2.69 2.92 -18.63
N GLU A 299 2.35 1.90 -17.82
CA GLU A 299 2.94 1.67 -16.50
C GLU A 299 4.36 1.08 -16.64
N PRO A 300 5.41 1.67 -16.04
CA PRO A 300 6.76 1.14 -16.09
C PRO A 300 6.84 -0.24 -15.41
N ILE A 301 7.76 -1.10 -15.86
CA ILE A 301 8.02 -2.38 -15.18
C ILE A 301 8.52 -2.08 -13.75
N HIS A 302 7.74 -2.50 -12.75
CA HIS A 302 8.01 -2.22 -11.34
C HIS A 302 9.24 -2.97 -10.79
N ALA A 303 9.45 -4.22 -11.19
CA ALA A 303 10.62 -5.00 -10.78
C ALA A 303 10.89 -6.15 -11.76
N LEU A 304 12.14 -6.27 -12.21
CA LEU A 304 12.71 -7.43 -12.87
C LEU A 304 13.68 -8.11 -11.91
N ILE A 305 13.58 -9.43 -11.78
CA ILE A 305 14.50 -10.25 -10.98
C ILE A 305 15.41 -11.03 -11.94
N PRO A 306 16.74 -10.89 -11.86
CA PRO A 306 17.64 -11.73 -12.64
C PRO A 306 17.52 -13.17 -12.16
N ALA A 307 17.15 -14.08 -13.06
CA ALA A 307 16.79 -15.45 -12.68
C ALA A 307 17.41 -16.49 -13.62
N TYR A 308 17.44 -17.73 -13.12
CA TYR A 308 17.57 -18.94 -13.93
C TYR A 308 16.24 -19.67 -13.91
N PHE A 309 15.70 -20.00 -15.09
CA PHE A 309 14.45 -20.71 -15.23
C PHE A 309 14.73 -22.21 -15.39
N TYR A 310 14.32 -22.99 -14.40
CA TYR A 310 14.23 -24.46 -14.56
C TYR A 310 13.14 -24.81 -15.56
N GLY A 311 12.03 -24.08 -15.51
CA GLY A 311 10.94 -24.16 -16.47
C GLY A 311 9.89 -23.09 -16.19
N ALA A 312 9.33 -22.48 -17.23
CA ALA A 312 8.17 -21.62 -17.09
C ALA A 312 7.22 -21.74 -18.28
N ARG A 313 5.93 -21.57 -18.00
CA ARG A 313 4.87 -21.65 -19.00
C ARG A 313 3.73 -20.70 -18.70
N GLY A 314 3.55 -19.73 -19.61
CA GLY A 314 2.50 -18.72 -19.54
C GLY A 314 1.11 -19.22 -19.93
N CYS A 315 0.15 -18.30 -19.92
CA CYS A 315 -1.23 -18.60 -20.27
C CYS A 315 -1.49 -18.76 -21.78
N ALA A 316 -0.56 -18.28 -22.63
CA ALA A 316 -0.63 -18.36 -24.09
C ALA A 316 0.00 -19.64 -24.71
N GLY A 317 0.15 -20.72 -23.94
CA GLY A 317 0.63 -22.01 -24.47
C GLY A 317 2.14 -22.08 -24.68
N ARG A 318 2.60 -22.78 -25.74
CA ARG A 318 4.04 -23.08 -25.98
C ARG A 318 4.86 -21.83 -26.37
N GLU A 319 4.22 -20.77 -26.85
CA GLU A 319 4.88 -19.54 -27.33
C GLU A 319 5.38 -18.63 -26.21
N PHE A 320 4.99 -18.89 -24.96
CA PHE A 320 5.42 -18.14 -23.80
C PHE A 320 6.03 -19.10 -22.77
N THR A 321 7.17 -19.67 -23.12
CA THR A 321 7.91 -20.64 -22.30
C THR A 321 9.36 -20.21 -22.07
N LYS A 322 9.94 -20.72 -20.98
CA LYS A 322 11.37 -20.62 -20.65
C LYS A 322 11.81 -22.00 -20.19
N GLU A 323 12.93 -22.52 -20.70
CA GLU A 323 13.43 -23.84 -20.33
C GLU A 323 14.95 -23.80 -20.17
N ASN A 324 15.42 -24.14 -18.97
CA ASN A 324 16.84 -24.23 -18.64
C ASN A 324 17.66 -23.00 -19.08
N GLU A 325 17.09 -21.80 -18.97
CA GLU A 325 17.68 -20.57 -19.49
C GLU A 325 17.73 -19.45 -18.47
N HIS A 326 18.67 -18.53 -18.68
CA HIS A 326 18.80 -17.32 -17.87
C HIS A 326 18.01 -16.19 -18.49
N ALA A 327 17.13 -15.57 -17.72
CA ALA A 327 16.36 -14.42 -18.18
C ALA A 327 15.87 -13.60 -16.98
N PRO A 328 15.37 -12.38 -17.21
CA PRO A 328 14.66 -11.64 -16.18
C PRO A 328 13.27 -12.24 -15.92
N LEU A 329 12.89 -12.36 -14.66
CA LEU A 329 11.52 -12.59 -14.21
C LEU A 329 10.86 -11.24 -13.93
N GLN A 330 9.71 -10.98 -14.54
CA GLN A 330 8.93 -9.77 -14.29
C GLN A 330 7.89 -10.01 -13.20
N LEU A 331 7.96 -9.23 -12.13
CA LEU A 331 6.98 -9.25 -11.03
C LEU A 331 5.98 -8.10 -11.15
N SER A 332 4.79 -8.30 -10.57
CA SER A 332 3.85 -7.22 -10.32
C SER A 332 4.33 -6.34 -9.15
N ARG A 333 3.78 -5.12 -9.02
CA ARG A 333 4.05 -4.26 -7.85
C ARG A 333 3.72 -4.97 -6.54
N TYR A 334 2.62 -5.72 -6.52
CA TYR A 334 2.17 -6.43 -5.34
C TYR A 334 3.12 -7.56 -4.96
N ASP A 335 3.45 -8.43 -5.92
CA ASP A 335 4.32 -9.58 -5.65
C ASP A 335 5.73 -9.13 -5.28
N TYR A 336 6.24 -8.06 -5.90
CA TYR A 336 7.52 -7.46 -5.53
C TYR A 336 7.53 -6.92 -4.09
N LYS A 337 6.47 -6.23 -3.66
CA LYS A 337 6.38 -5.66 -2.30
C LYS A 337 6.23 -6.74 -1.22
N ASN A 338 5.58 -7.85 -1.54
CA ASN A 338 5.21 -8.87 -0.55
C ASN A 338 6.13 -10.08 -0.54
N TRP A 339 6.97 -10.27 -1.57
CA TRP A 339 7.91 -11.38 -1.64
C TRP A 339 9.28 -10.98 -1.12
N ASP A 340 9.69 -11.60 -0.02
CA ASP A 340 11.05 -11.54 0.50
C ASP A 340 11.90 -12.61 -0.23
N TYR A 341 12.91 -12.20 -0.99
CA TYR A 341 13.76 -13.08 -1.80
C TYR A 341 15.25 -12.81 -1.55
N GLU A 342 16.03 -13.88 -1.60
CA GLU A 342 17.47 -13.86 -1.55
C GLU A 342 18.09 -14.51 -2.80
N PRO A 343 19.24 -14.02 -3.29
CA PRO A 343 19.99 -14.73 -4.33
C PRO A 343 20.32 -16.17 -3.91
N GLY A 344 19.95 -17.13 -4.75
CA GLY A 344 20.04 -18.56 -4.48
C GLY A 344 18.70 -19.20 -4.12
N ASP A 345 17.68 -18.40 -3.79
CA ASP A 345 16.34 -18.90 -3.55
C ASP A 345 15.79 -19.58 -4.80
N ARG A 346 15.21 -20.76 -4.59
CA ARG A 346 14.49 -21.49 -5.62
C ARG A 346 13.02 -21.43 -5.28
N VAL A 347 12.24 -20.84 -6.17
CA VAL A 347 10.83 -20.59 -5.93
C VAL A 347 9.99 -21.05 -7.10
N VAL A 348 8.75 -21.39 -6.77
CA VAL A 348 7.68 -21.61 -7.73
C VAL A 348 6.74 -20.43 -7.63
N ILE A 349 6.39 -19.87 -8.79
CA ILE A 349 5.51 -18.71 -8.92
C ILE A 349 4.31 -19.13 -9.76
N ILE A 350 3.13 -19.10 -9.15
CA ILE A 350 1.86 -19.36 -9.82
C ILE A 350 1.15 -18.02 -10.03
N GLY A 351 1.29 -17.47 -11.23
CA GLY A 351 0.74 -16.16 -11.60
C GLY A 351 -0.59 -16.24 -12.34
N GLY A 352 -1.29 -15.13 -12.47
CA GLY A 352 -2.55 -15.04 -13.20
C GLY A 352 -3.04 -13.61 -13.38
N LYS A 353 -4.29 -13.45 -13.84
CA LYS A 353 -4.89 -12.12 -14.15
C LYS A 353 -4.94 -11.18 -12.94
N SER A 354 -5.02 -11.71 -11.71
CA SER A 354 -5.04 -10.92 -10.48
C SER A 354 -3.79 -10.07 -10.26
N LYS A 355 -2.69 -10.37 -10.97
CA LYS A 355 -1.34 -9.82 -10.68
C LYS A 355 -0.88 -10.11 -9.24
N ARG A 356 -1.48 -11.11 -8.58
CA ARG A 356 -1.12 -11.61 -7.25
C ARG A 356 -0.78 -13.08 -7.38
N SER A 357 0.48 -13.43 -7.18
CA SER A 357 0.96 -14.81 -7.33
C SER A 357 0.94 -15.56 -6.02
N ILE A 358 0.85 -16.89 -6.12
CA ILE A 358 1.26 -17.77 -5.03
C ILE A 358 2.74 -18.06 -5.25
N ILE A 359 3.56 -17.78 -4.24
CA ILE A 359 5.01 -17.95 -4.28
C ILE A 359 5.42 -18.81 -3.09
N PHE A 360 6.16 -19.88 -3.33
CA PHE A 360 6.74 -20.70 -2.27
C PHE A 360 8.10 -21.24 -2.68
N SER A 361 8.94 -21.47 -1.67
CA SER A 361 10.29 -22.00 -1.84
C SER A 361 10.27 -23.52 -2.04
N VAL A 362 11.18 -23.99 -2.87
CA VAL A 362 11.40 -25.41 -3.17
C VAL A 362 12.89 -25.72 -3.09
N ASP A 363 13.24 -26.98 -2.87
CA ASP A 363 14.65 -27.39 -2.95
C ASP A 363 15.14 -27.51 -4.41
N SER A 364 16.43 -27.77 -4.60
CA SER A 364 17.04 -27.90 -5.92
C SER A 364 16.52 -29.08 -6.75
N PHE A 365 16.15 -30.18 -6.09
CA PHE A 365 15.64 -31.37 -6.74
C PHE A 365 14.21 -31.13 -7.21
N GLN A 366 13.36 -30.63 -6.31
CA GLN A 366 12.00 -30.20 -6.61
C GLN A 366 11.96 -29.17 -7.74
N ALA A 367 12.85 -28.17 -7.72
CA ALA A 367 12.92 -27.16 -8.77
C ALA A 367 13.23 -27.76 -10.15
N SER A 368 14.14 -28.74 -10.19
CA SER A 368 14.53 -29.43 -11.43
C SER A 368 13.38 -30.32 -11.96
N ASP A 369 12.76 -31.10 -11.09
CA ASP A 369 11.63 -31.97 -11.44
C ASP A 369 10.40 -31.17 -11.88
N LEU A 370 10.11 -30.05 -11.22
CA LEU A 370 9.03 -29.15 -11.59
C LEU A 370 9.29 -28.44 -12.91
N GLY A 371 10.53 -28.00 -13.16
CA GLY A 371 10.94 -27.44 -14.44
C GLY A 371 10.68 -28.43 -15.58
N ASN A 372 11.16 -29.67 -15.44
CA ASN A 372 10.91 -30.74 -16.39
C ASN A 372 9.42 -31.04 -16.57
N SER A 373 8.64 -31.00 -15.49
CA SER A 373 7.17 -31.19 -15.53
C SER A 373 6.45 -30.08 -16.31
N LEU A 374 7.05 -28.90 -16.48
CA LEU A 374 6.49 -27.78 -17.23
C LEU A 374 6.85 -27.79 -18.73
N THR A 375 8.11 -28.11 -19.06
CA THR A 375 8.69 -27.89 -20.39
C THR A 375 9.21 -29.14 -21.09
N GLY A 376 9.33 -30.27 -20.39
CA GLY A 376 9.76 -31.55 -20.99
C GLY A 376 8.81 -32.05 -22.08
N GLU A 377 9.15 -33.19 -22.69
CA GLU A 377 8.48 -33.74 -23.89
C GLU A 377 6.94 -33.83 -23.73
N ASP A 378 6.48 -34.22 -22.53
CA ASP A 378 5.07 -34.27 -22.12
C ASP A 378 4.68 -33.23 -21.05
N GLY A 379 5.54 -32.24 -20.81
CA GLY A 379 5.37 -31.24 -19.77
C GLY A 379 4.12 -30.38 -20.00
N THR A 380 3.37 -30.09 -18.93
CA THR A 380 2.23 -29.18 -18.96
C THR A 380 2.12 -28.38 -17.65
N ARG A 381 1.39 -27.26 -17.68
CA ARG A 381 1.04 -26.52 -16.47
C ARG A 381 0.31 -27.41 -15.45
N GLN A 382 -0.59 -28.28 -15.93
CA GLN A 382 -1.36 -29.15 -15.05
C GLN A 382 -0.47 -30.18 -14.37
N SER A 383 0.47 -30.77 -15.12
CA SER A 383 1.45 -31.73 -14.58
C SER A 383 2.25 -31.14 -13.41
N ALA A 384 2.70 -29.89 -13.55
CA ALA A 384 3.41 -29.19 -12.48
C ALA A 384 2.51 -28.87 -11.28
N LEU A 385 1.26 -28.43 -11.50
CA LEU A 385 0.31 -28.18 -10.42
C LEU A 385 -0.07 -29.47 -9.67
N ASP A 386 -0.20 -30.58 -10.38
CA ASP A 386 -0.48 -31.89 -9.79
C ASP A 386 0.70 -32.38 -8.96
N TYR A 387 1.94 -32.20 -9.44
CA TYR A 387 3.15 -32.48 -8.67
C TYR A 387 3.16 -31.69 -7.36
N LEU A 388 2.97 -30.37 -7.43
CA LEU A 388 2.95 -29.48 -6.26
C LEU A 388 1.90 -29.89 -5.24
N LYS A 389 0.70 -30.22 -5.73
CA LYS A 389 -0.39 -30.68 -4.87
C LYS A 389 -0.07 -32.03 -4.20
N ASN A 390 0.59 -32.94 -4.90
CA ASN A 390 1.02 -34.23 -4.36
C ASN A 390 2.12 -34.07 -3.30
N GLU A 391 3.01 -33.09 -3.48
CA GLU A 391 4.03 -32.71 -2.50
C GLU A 391 3.47 -31.90 -1.32
N GLY A 392 2.16 -31.61 -1.32
CA GLY A 392 1.48 -30.94 -0.20
C GLY A 392 1.46 -29.41 -0.28
N PHE A 393 1.91 -28.81 -1.39
CA PHE A 393 1.84 -27.36 -1.58
C PHE A 393 0.40 -26.90 -1.90
N ASP A 394 -0.01 -25.78 -1.32
CA ASP A 394 -1.26 -25.12 -1.71
C ASP A 394 -1.06 -24.39 -3.04
N THR A 395 -1.57 -25.00 -4.11
CA THR A 395 -1.56 -24.41 -5.45
C THR A 395 -2.72 -23.45 -5.69
N GLY A 396 -3.58 -23.23 -4.68
CA GLY A 396 -4.77 -22.40 -4.71
C GLY A 396 -5.91 -22.97 -5.56
N LYS A 397 -7.14 -22.55 -5.27
CA LYS A 397 -8.31 -22.97 -6.06
C LYS A 397 -8.35 -22.21 -7.39
N ALA A 398 -8.12 -22.91 -8.50
CA ALA A 398 -8.80 -22.55 -9.75
C ALA A 398 -10.30 -22.81 -9.52
N GLY A 399 -11.19 -21.99 -10.11
CA GLY A 399 -12.63 -22.01 -9.86
C GLY A 399 -13.23 -23.42 -9.67
N LYS A 400 -14.01 -23.57 -8.58
CA LYS A 400 -14.78 -24.74 -8.09
C LYS A 400 -14.53 -26.10 -8.76
N SER A 401 -14.05 -27.08 -7.97
CA SER A 401 -14.73 -28.36 -7.69
C SER A 401 -14.07 -29.10 -6.53
N GLU A 402 -14.89 -29.67 -5.65
CA GLU A 402 -14.50 -30.44 -4.45
C GLU A 402 -13.88 -31.80 -4.78
N SER A 403 -12.95 -32.28 -3.96
CA SER A 403 -13.13 -33.50 -3.13
C SER A 403 -11.85 -33.83 -2.34
N LYS A 404 -12.09 -34.45 -1.18
CA LYS A 404 -11.22 -34.66 -0.02
C LYS A 404 -10.12 -35.72 -0.22
N SER A 405 -8.95 -35.52 0.39
CA SER A 405 -8.43 -36.35 1.50
C SER A 405 -6.97 -35.99 1.80
N PHE A 406 -6.70 -35.59 3.04
CA PHE A 406 -5.35 -35.43 3.61
C PHE A 406 -4.81 -36.77 4.10
N THR A 407 -3.50 -36.98 4.00
CA THR A 407 -2.75 -37.80 4.95
C THR A 407 -1.35 -37.20 5.12
N GLU A 408 -1.04 -36.78 6.35
CA GLU A 408 0.25 -36.28 6.83
C GLU A 408 1.33 -37.39 6.80
N ASN A 409 2.60 -37.01 6.61
CA ASN A 409 3.69 -37.41 7.50
C ASN A 409 5.05 -36.73 7.20
N ASN A 410 5.48 -35.92 8.17
CA ASN A 410 6.76 -35.95 8.89
C ASN A 410 8.13 -35.69 8.21
N ARG A 411 8.82 -34.69 8.81
CA ARG A 411 10.18 -34.69 9.41
C ARG A 411 11.31 -33.90 8.74
N ARG A 412 11.50 -32.70 9.30
CA ARG A 412 12.73 -32.00 9.77
C ARG A 412 14.09 -32.61 9.38
N GLN A 413 14.96 -31.74 8.84
CA GLN A 413 16.37 -31.70 9.25
C GLN A 413 16.90 -30.25 9.26
N THR A 414 17.21 -29.79 10.46
CA THR A 414 17.93 -28.58 10.85
C THR A 414 19.37 -28.58 10.31
N TYR A 415 19.96 -27.43 9.98
CA TYR A 415 21.24 -26.94 10.53
C TYR A 415 21.75 -25.62 9.89
N SER A 416 21.91 -24.63 10.78
CA SER A 416 23.01 -23.65 10.93
C SER A 416 23.46 -22.68 9.82
N GLN A 417 23.25 -21.40 10.15
CA GLN A 417 24.23 -20.30 10.22
C GLN A 417 25.25 -20.12 9.08
N SER A 418 25.08 -19.02 8.34
CA SER A 418 26.21 -18.21 7.87
C SER A 418 25.87 -16.72 7.87
N GLN A 419 26.77 -15.93 8.43
CA GLN A 419 26.63 -14.52 8.74
C GLN A 419 26.71 -13.59 7.52
N SER A 420 25.79 -12.62 7.52
CA SER A 420 25.91 -11.19 7.18
C SER A 420 26.48 -10.74 5.84
N SER A 421 25.65 -10.02 5.08
CA SER A 421 26.03 -8.69 4.58
C SER A 421 24.80 -7.80 4.34
N GLY A 422 24.57 -6.86 5.27
CA GLY A 422 23.94 -5.55 5.09
C GLY A 422 22.67 -5.44 4.25
N LYS A 423 21.51 -5.75 4.84
CA LYS A 423 20.19 -5.21 4.47
C LYS A 423 19.37 -5.00 5.75
N SER A 424 18.47 -4.02 5.74
CA SER A 424 17.64 -3.69 6.91
C SER A 424 16.78 -4.90 7.28
N GLU A 425 17.07 -5.45 8.45
CA GLU A 425 16.31 -6.54 9.01
C GLU A 425 14.88 -6.06 9.33
N THR A 426 13.86 -6.78 8.85
CA THR A 426 12.47 -6.44 9.17
C THR A 426 12.26 -6.51 10.68
N LYS A 427 11.39 -5.65 11.22
CA LYS A 427 11.12 -5.61 12.67
C LYS A 427 10.75 -7.00 13.20
N ALA A 428 9.95 -7.78 12.47
CA ALA A 428 9.59 -9.14 12.87
C ALA A 428 10.77 -10.13 12.79
N ALA A 429 11.66 -10.03 11.80
CA ALA A 429 12.88 -10.84 11.77
C ALA A 429 13.83 -10.49 12.93
N ARG A 430 13.93 -9.20 13.28
CA ARG A 430 14.72 -8.75 14.44
C ARG A 430 14.14 -9.24 15.75
N LEU A 431 12.82 -9.21 15.90
CA LEU A 431 12.14 -9.74 17.08
C LEU A 431 12.28 -11.27 17.15
N GLN A 432 12.22 -11.96 16.01
CA GLN A 432 12.48 -13.40 15.94
C GLN A 432 13.90 -13.74 16.41
N ARG A 433 14.93 -13.06 15.86
CA ARG A 433 16.32 -13.25 16.30
C ARG A 433 16.52 -12.90 17.76
N LEU A 434 15.93 -11.81 18.23
CA LEU A 434 15.97 -11.42 19.64
C LEU A 434 15.39 -12.50 20.55
N ALA A 435 14.29 -13.14 20.16
CA ALA A 435 13.74 -14.27 20.91
C ALA A 435 14.63 -15.51 20.85
N GLU A 436 15.20 -15.83 19.69
CA GLU A 436 16.09 -16.98 19.50
C GLU A 436 17.42 -16.85 20.25
N ASP A 437 17.99 -15.64 20.31
CA ASP A 437 19.29 -15.37 20.95
C ASP A 437 19.14 -15.07 22.46
N ASP A 438 18.18 -14.22 22.84
CA ASP A 438 18.07 -13.66 24.19
C ASP A 438 16.82 -14.13 24.96
N GLY A 439 15.92 -14.88 24.31
CA GLY A 439 14.74 -15.50 24.91
C GLY A 439 13.43 -14.75 24.64
N ILE A 440 12.38 -15.51 24.32
CA ILE A 440 11.04 -15.00 23.97
C ILE A 440 10.37 -14.16 25.07
N GLN A 441 10.84 -14.22 26.31
CA GLN A 441 10.32 -13.47 27.46
C GLN A 441 10.58 -11.96 27.34
N LEU A 442 11.51 -11.57 26.47
CA LEU A 442 11.78 -10.17 26.13
C LEU A 442 10.75 -9.58 25.16
N LEU A 443 9.93 -10.43 24.53
CA LEU A 443 8.89 -10.01 23.60
C LEU A 443 7.54 -9.84 24.32
N GLY A 444 6.86 -8.73 24.02
CA GLY A 444 5.46 -8.53 24.35
C GLY A 444 4.53 -9.39 23.48
N TYR A 445 3.26 -9.51 23.89
CA TYR A 445 2.26 -10.32 23.19
C TYR A 445 2.13 -9.95 21.70
N THR A 446 2.07 -8.66 21.38
CA THR A 446 1.97 -8.15 20.01
C THR A 446 3.22 -8.44 19.19
N GLU A 447 4.40 -8.45 19.81
CA GLU A 447 5.67 -8.75 19.14
C GLU A 447 5.77 -10.23 18.79
N VAL A 448 5.35 -11.11 19.71
CA VAL A 448 5.21 -12.54 19.44
C VAL A 448 4.19 -12.80 18.33
N ALA A 449 3.07 -12.08 18.32
CA ALA A 449 2.07 -12.19 17.25
C ALA A 449 2.62 -11.76 15.89
N ASN A 450 3.46 -10.72 15.84
CA ASN A 450 4.13 -10.29 14.60
C ASN A 450 5.13 -11.31 14.08
N VAL A 451 5.90 -11.95 14.97
CA VAL A 451 6.80 -13.05 14.57
C VAL A 451 5.99 -14.26 14.10
N ALA A 452 4.94 -14.62 14.82
CA ALA A 452 4.06 -15.73 14.45
C ALA A 452 3.37 -15.50 13.10
N ASN A 453 2.88 -14.29 12.83
CA ASN A 453 2.34 -13.90 11.53
C ASN A 453 3.39 -14.06 10.41
N ARG A 454 4.61 -13.54 10.61
CA ARG A 454 5.73 -13.73 9.69
C ARG A 454 5.99 -15.22 9.40
N LEU A 455 6.05 -16.04 10.44
CA LEU A 455 6.32 -17.47 10.31
C LEU A 455 5.19 -18.22 9.59
N LEU A 456 3.94 -17.85 9.87
CA LEU A 456 2.76 -18.36 9.17
C LEU A 456 2.81 -18.03 7.67
N LEU A 457 3.27 -16.84 7.32
CA LEU A 457 3.42 -16.41 5.92
C LEU A 457 4.54 -17.14 5.18
N ILE A 458 5.70 -17.36 5.82
CA ILE A 458 6.87 -17.95 5.13
C ILE A 458 6.88 -19.48 5.12
N GLY A 459 6.25 -20.15 6.10
CA GLY A 459 6.33 -21.60 6.24
C GLY A 459 5.07 -22.27 6.81
N GLY A 460 3.98 -21.52 6.91
CA GLY A 460 2.68 -22.05 7.33
C GLY A 460 2.62 -22.42 8.81
N TRP A 461 1.57 -23.18 9.15
CA TRP A 461 1.24 -23.53 10.55
C TRP A 461 2.39 -24.23 11.25
N THR A 462 2.99 -25.22 10.59
CA THR A 462 4.04 -26.06 11.18
C THR A 462 5.26 -25.24 11.59
N LEU A 463 5.69 -24.29 10.75
CA LEU A 463 6.85 -23.48 11.06
C LEU A 463 6.57 -22.53 12.25
N ALA A 464 5.43 -21.85 12.24
CA ALA A 464 5.05 -20.97 13.35
C ALA A 464 4.83 -21.74 14.66
N TRP A 465 4.23 -22.93 14.58
CA TRP A 465 4.00 -23.81 15.71
C TRP A 465 5.31 -24.31 16.32
N ASP A 466 6.19 -24.89 15.49
CA ASP A 466 7.47 -25.46 15.91
C ASP A 466 8.35 -24.40 16.57
N TRP A 467 8.38 -23.19 16.00
CA TRP A 467 9.12 -22.08 16.57
C TRP A 467 8.57 -21.67 17.94
N LEU A 468 7.25 -21.50 18.09
CA LEU A 468 6.65 -21.15 19.38
C LEU A 468 6.86 -22.26 20.43
N GLU A 469 6.82 -23.53 20.02
CA GLU A 469 7.11 -24.66 20.91
C GLU A 469 8.56 -24.64 21.39
N GLU A 470 9.51 -24.41 20.48
CA GLU A 470 10.93 -24.30 20.79
C GLU A 470 11.21 -23.12 21.74
N GLN A 471 10.65 -21.94 21.44
CA GLN A 471 10.90 -20.72 22.21
C GLN A 471 10.28 -20.73 23.61
N TYR A 472 9.05 -21.25 23.75
CA TYR A 472 8.40 -21.34 25.07
C TYR A 472 8.85 -22.56 25.88
N GLY A 473 9.38 -23.60 25.24
CA GLY A 473 9.89 -24.81 25.89
C GLY A 473 8.91 -25.38 26.93
N ALA A 474 9.35 -25.52 28.18
CA ALA A 474 8.51 -26.03 29.27
C ALA A 474 7.28 -25.16 29.61
N GLN A 475 7.25 -23.90 29.16
CA GLN A 475 6.10 -22.99 29.33
C GLN A 475 5.14 -23.01 28.14
N PHE A 476 5.41 -23.81 27.12
CA PHE A 476 4.56 -23.93 25.94
C PHE A 476 3.16 -24.43 26.32
N LYS A 477 2.12 -23.72 25.86
CA LYS A 477 0.71 -24.04 26.15
C LYS A 477 -0.02 -24.35 24.84
N PRO A 478 -0.05 -25.61 24.38
CA PRO A 478 -0.54 -25.99 23.06
C PRO A 478 -1.94 -25.44 22.72
N LYS A 479 -2.91 -25.53 23.64
CA LYS A 479 -4.27 -25.00 23.41
C LYS A 479 -4.30 -23.50 23.17
N ARG A 480 -3.54 -22.75 23.98
CA ARG A 480 -3.50 -21.29 23.90
C ARG A 480 -2.73 -20.84 22.65
N THR A 481 -1.64 -21.51 22.32
CA THR A 481 -0.89 -21.25 21.08
C THR A 481 -1.75 -21.52 19.84
N TRP A 482 -2.52 -22.61 19.85
CA TRP A 482 -3.44 -22.93 18.75
C TRP A 482 -4.51 -21.85 18.58
N GLU A 483 -5.11 -21.37 19.67
CA GLU A 483 -6.10 -20.28 19.65
C GLU A 483 -5.49 -19.01 19.08
N ASN A 484 -4.31 -18.60 19.55
CA ASN A 484 -3.64 -17.39 19.07
C ASN A 484 -3.27 -17.46 17.58
N LEU A 485 -2.72 -18.59 17.10
CA LEU A 485 -2.38 -18.75 15.67
C LEU A 485 -3.62 -18.78 14.79
N LYS A 486 -4.71 -19.39 15.28
CA LYS A 486 -6.01 -19.37 14.62
C LYS A 486 -6.56 -17.94 14.54
N GLU A 487 -6.50 -17.17 15.63
CA GLU A 487 -6.93 -15.77 15.63
C GLU A 487 -6.10 -14.92 14.65
N ILE A 488 -4.79 -15.14 14.56
CA ILE A 488 -3.94 -14.46 13.57
C ILE A 488 -4.39 -14.81 12.14
N ILE A 489 -4.64 -16.08 11.84
CA ILE A 489 -5.12 -16.52 10.51
C ILE A 489 -6.52 -15.98 10.20
N GLU A 490 -7.41 -15.91 11.19
CA GLU A 490 -8.79 -15.42 11.03
C GLU A 490 -8.87 -13.89 10.97
N TYR A 491 -7.91 -13.18 11.57
CA TYR A 491 -7.79 -11.73 11.52
C TYR A 491 -7.19 -11.23 10.21
N TYR A 492 -6.28 -12.01 9.62
CA TYR A 492 -5.56 -11.66 8.40
C TYR A 492 -6.04 -12.52 7.21
N ASP A 493 -6.96 -11.98 6.41
CA ASP A 493 -7.57 -12.64 5.23
C ASP A 493 -6.56 -13.11 4.15
N ASN A 494 -5.30 -12.67 4.24
CA ASN A 494 -4.20 -13.02 3.36
C ASN A 494 -3.37 -14.24 3.84
N ILE A 495 -3.65 -14.82 5.01
CA ILE A 495 -2.96 -16.03 5.50
C ILE A 495 -3.79 -17.26 5.16
N HIS A 496 -3.51 -17.88 4.00
CA HIS A 496 -4.19 -19.11 3.56
C HIS A 496 -3.54 -20.38 4.12
N VAL A 497 -3.43 -20.46 5.44
CA VAL A 497 -2.85 -21.60 6.15
C VAL A 497 -3.96 -22.50 6.68
N SER A 498 -3.88 -23.81 6.42
CA SER A 498 -4.83 -24.78 6.95
C SER A 498 -4.69 -24.91 8.47
N ILE A 499 -5.76 -24.60 9.21
CA ILE A 499 -5.79 -24.73 10.68
C ILE A 499 -5.94 -26.22 11.05
N PRO A 500 -4.97 -26.83 11.74
CA PRO A 500 -5.05 -28.22 12.17
C PRO A 500 -6.05 -28.40 13.32
N PRO A 501 -6.43 -29.64 13.67
CA PRO A 501 -7.35 -29.92 14.77
C PRO A 501 -6.83 -29.34 16.10
N LYS A 502 -7.75 -28.89 16.96
CA LYS A 502 -7.40 -28.36 18.28
C LYS A 502 -6.68 -29.44 19.12
N PRO A 503 -5.49 -29.17 19.67
CA PRO A 503 -4.75 -30.11 20.49
C PRO A 503 -5.42 -30.35 21.85
N ASN A 504 -5.28 -31.59 22.36
CA ASN A 504 -5.93 -32.07 23.59
C ASN A 504 -5.39 -31.48 24.89
#